data_AF-A0A379Y6K0-F1
#
_entry.id   AF-A0A379Y6K0-F1
#
_cell.length_a   1.000
_cell.length_b   1.000
_cell.length_c   1.000
_cell.angle_alpha   90.00
_cell.angle_beta   90.00
_cell.angle_gamma   90.00
#
_symmetry.space_group_name_H-M   'P 1'
#
loop_
_entity.id
_entity.type
_entity.pdbx_description
1 polymer ?
#
loop_
_entity_poly.entity_id
_entity_poly.type
_entity_poly.pdbx_seq_one_letter_code
_entity_poly.pdbx_strand_id
1 'polypeptide(L)'
;MQTICDLLEELAPNKPQGVANYRDLITYVKDRPGHDMRYAIDAGKIDRELGWRPQETFESGLRKTVVWYLNNETWWRRVQDGSYAGERLGLSD
;
A
#
# COMPACT_ATOMS: atom_id res chain seq x y z
N MET A 1 11.13 0.54 4.99
CA MET A 1 10.76 0.21 3.59
C MET A 1 10.21 1.47 2.95
N GLN A 2 10.79 1.93 1.84
CA GLN A 2 10.43 3.18 1.16
C GLN A 2 10.15 2.97 -0.35
N THR A 3 9.99 1.71 -0.77
CA THR A 3 9.86 1.31 -2.18
C THR A 3 8.72 1.99 -2.92
N ILE A 4 7.61 2.29 -2.23
CA ILE A 4 6.50 3.05 -2.84
C ILE A 4 6.93 4.49 -3.21
N CYS A 5 7.74 5.14 -2.38
CA CYS A 5 8.27 6.47 -2.68
C CYS A 5 9.17 6.42 -3.91
N ASP A 6 10.07 5.43 -3.99
CA ASP A 6 10.94 5.23 -5.17
C ASP A 6 10.14 5.00 -6.45
N LEU A 7 9.09 4.18 -6.38
CA LEU A 7 8.22 3.95 -7.52
C LEU A 7 7.47 5.22 -7.94
N LEU A 8 7.06 6.07 -7.00
CA LEU A 8 6.40 7.33 -7.31
C LEU A 8 7.37 8.37 -7.88
N GLU A 9 8.64 8.38 -7.43
CA GLU A 9 9.68 9.21 -8.06
C GLU A 9 9.81 8.91 -9.57
N GLU A 10 9.72 7.63 -9.94
CA GLU A 10 9.80 7.19 -11.33
C GLU A 10 8.49 7.36 -12.11
N LEU A 11 7.38 6.87 -11.55
CA LEU A 11 6.10 6.71 -12.27
C LEU A 11 5.22 7.96 -12.21
N ALA A 12 5.45 8.84 -11.24
CA ALA A 12 4.70 10.09 -11.05
C ALA A 12 5.66 11.25 -10.75
N PRO A 13 6.58 11.60 -11.67
CA PRO A 13 7.62 12.60 -11.39
C PRO A 13 7.07 14.02 -11.16
N ASN A 14 5.86 14.30 -11.68
CA ASN A 14 5.15 15.56 -11.48
C ASN A 14 4.51 15.60 -10.08
N LYS A 15 5.28 16.13 -9.13
CA LYS A 15 4.89 16.18 -7.71
C LYS A 15 3.90 17.31 -7.42
N PRO A 16 3.08 17.17 -6.35
CA PRO A 16 2.30 18.29 -5.83
C PRO A 16 3.19 19.47 -5.42
N GLN A 17 2.62 20.68 -5.45
CA GLN A 17 3.34 21.88 -5.04
C GLN A 17 3.86 21.75 -3.60
N GLY A 18 5.12 22.12 -3.38
CA GLY A 18 5.76 22.05 -2.08
C GLY A 18 6.37 20.69 -1.71
N VAL A 19 6.24 19.68 -2.58
CA VAL A 19 6.84 18.35 -2.36
C VAL A 19 8.13 18.22 -3.17
N ALA A 20 9.27 18.17 -2.49
CA ALA A 20 10.56 17.93 -3.13
C ALA A 20 10.79 16.44 -3.42
N ASN A 21 10.60 15.58 -2.41
CA ASN A 21 10.69 14.13 -2.54
C ASN A 21 9.48 13.45 -1.91
N TYR A 22 9.02 12.33 -2.46
CA TYR A 22 7.89 11.57 -1.88
C TYR A 22 8.19 11.03 -0.49
N ARG A 23 9.46 10.80 -0.15
CA ARG A 23 9.90 10.37 1.18
C ARG A 23 9.62 11.42 2.26
N ASP A 24 9.59 12.70 1.88
CA ASP A 24 9.39 13.83 2.80
C ASP A 24 7.94 13.86 3.34
N LEU A 25 7.03 13.10 2.72
CA LEU A 25 5.63 12.97 3.14
C LEU A 25 5.42 11.93 4.27
N ILE A 26 6.44 11.17 4.65
CA ILE A 26 6.32 10.15 5.70
C ILE A 26 6.17 10.84 7.07
N THR A 27 5.05 10.56 7.76
CA THR A 27 4.79 11.04 9.13
C THR A 27 4.45 9.87 10.04
N TYR A 28 5.15 9.78 11.17
CA TYR A 28 4.83 8.80 12.22
C TYR A 28 3.70 9.32 13.10
N VAL A 29 2.71 8.48 13.35
CA VAL A 29 1.57 8.79 14.21
C VAL A 29 1.47 7.75 15.32
N LYS A 30 0.69 8.04 16.36
CA LYS A 30 0.44 7.08 17.44
C LYS A 30 -0.12 5.77 16.86
N ASP A 31 0.50 4.67 17.24
CA ASP A 31 0.12 3.33 16.80
C ASP A 31 -1.30 2.96 17.23
N ARG A 32 -1.90 1.97 16.55
CA ARG A 32 -3.24 1.47 16.86
C ARG A 32 -3.20 0.57 18.10
N PRO A 33 -4.10 0.74 19.08
CA PRO A 33 -4.25 -0.23 20.18
C PRO A 33 -4.51 -1.64 19.63
N GLY A 34 -3.78 -2.63 20.15
CA GLY A 34 -3.92 -4.03 19.70
C GLY A 34 -3.34 -4.31 18.31
N HIS A 35 -2.37 -3.53 17.83
CA HIS A 35 -1.64 -3.85 16.60
C HIS A 35 -0.73 -5.07 16.82
N ASP A 36 -1.09 -6.21 16.23
CA ASP A 36 -0.22 -7.38 16.21
C ASP A 36 1.07 -7.07 15.45
N MET A 37 2.21 -7.22 16.13
CA MET A 37 3.51 -6.79 15.61
C MET A 37 4.06 -7.65 14.48
N ARG A 38 3.59 -8.90 14.38
CA ARG A 38 4.15 -9.86 13.42
C ARG A 38 3.13 -10.90 13.00
N TYR A 39 2.90 -10.96 11.70
CA TYR A 39 2.32 -12.11 11.03
C TYR A 39 3.37 -12.75 10.13
N ALA A 40 3.43 -14.07 10.18
CA ALA A 40 4.26 -14.87 9.29
C ALA A 40 3.52 -16.18 8.99
N ILE A 41 3.49 -16.56 7.72
CA ILE A 41 2.80 -17.77 7.26
C ILE A 41 3.82 -18.71 6.64
N ASP A 42 3.76 -19.98 7.03
CA ASP A 42 4.41 -21.07 6.32
C ASP A 42 3.45 -21.62 5.25
N ALA A 43 3.73 -21.30 3.99
CA ALA A 43 2.97 -21.78 2.83
C ALA A 43 3.49 -23.13 2.27
N GLY A 44 4.37 -23.83 2.99
CA GLY A 44 5.00 -25.06 2.52
C GLY A 44 4.02 -26.20 2.25
N LYS A 45 2.87 -26.25 2.95
CA LYS A 45 1.84 -27.26 2.69
C LYS A 45 1.26 -27.14 1.29
N ILE A 46 0.84 -25.92 0.90
CA ILE A 46 0.19 -25.68 -0.40
C ILE A 46 1.19 -25.80 -1.56
N ASP A 47 2.45 -25.44 -1.36
CA ASP A 47 3.53 -25.68 -2.34
C ASP A 47 3.73 -27.18 -2.57
N ARG A 48 3.84 -27.98 -1.50
CA ARG A 48 4.06 -29.43 -1.63
C ARG A 48 2.86 -30.20 -2.19
N GLU A 49 1.66 -29.89 -1.71
CA GLU A 49 0.45 -30.67 -2.04
C GLU A 49 -0.19 -30.23 -3.36
N LEU A 50 -0.11 -28.94 -3.70
CA LEU A 50 -0.79 -28.38 -4.87
C LEU A 50 0.17 -27.75 -5.89
N GLY A 51 1.49 -27.71 -5.60
CA GLY A 51 2.47 -27.07 -6.47
C GLY A 51 2.33 -25.55 -6.55
N TRP A 52 1.56 -24.93 -5.63
CA TRP A 52 1.31 -23.51 -5.67
C TRP A 52 2.57 -22.72 -5.31
N ARG A 53 2.90 -21.74 -6.15
CA ARG A 53 3.98 -20.77 -5.89
C ARG A 53 3.51 -19.37 -6.27
N PRO A 54 3.95 -18.33 -5.54
CA PRO A 54 3.66 -16.96 -5.93
C PRO A 54 4.28 -16.66 -7.29
N GLN A 55 3.51 -16.02 -8.17
CA GLN A 55 4.00 -15.55 -9.47
C GLN A 55 4.68 -14.18 -9.37
N GLU A 56 4.44 -13.44 -8.28
CA GLU A 56 4.97 -12.10 -8.05
C GLU A 56 5.89 -12.09 -6.84
N THR A 57 6.93 -11.26 -6.89
CA THR A 57 7.64 -10.81 -5.69
C THR A 57 6.94 -9.60 -5.10
N PHE A 58 7.40 -9.14 -3.93
CA PHE A 58 6.89 -7.90 -3.35
C PHE A 58 7.13 -6.70 -4.29
N GLU A 59 8.31 -6.63 -4.90
CA GLU A 59 8.73 -5.54 -5.79
C GLU A 59 7.89 -5.51 -7.08
N SER A 60 7.69 -6.68 -7.72
CA SER A 60 6.89 -6.75 -8.95
C SER A 60 5.41 -6.47 -8.68
N GLY A 61 4.88 -7.03 -7.59
CA GLY A 61 3.51 -6.79 -7.15
C GLY A 61 3.26 -5.31 -6.83
N LEU A 62 4.11 -4.71 -5.98
CA LEU A 62 3.96 -3.32 -5.57
C LEU A 62 4.03 -2.35 -6.76
N ARG A 63 4.95 -2.56 -7.71
CA ARG A 63 5.00 -1.77 -8.95
C ARG A 63 3.69 -1.88 -9.73
N LYS A 64 3.20 -3.09 -9.97
CA LYS A 64 1.93 -3.30 -10.69
C LYS A 64 0.76 -2.63 -9.98
N THR A 65 0.74 -2.67 -8.65
CA THR A 65 -0.26 -1.96 -7.84
C THR A 65 -0.17 -0.46 -8.03
N VAL A 66 1.01 0.16 -7.90
CA VAL A 66 1.17 1.62 -8.10
C VAL A 66 0.72 2.03 -9.50
N VAL A 67 1.17 1.33 -10.54
CA VAL A 67 0.74 1.55 -11.92
C VAL A 67 -0.78 1.46 -12.06
N TRP A 68 -1.39 0.45 -11.44
CA TRP A 68 -2.84 0.29 -11.48
C TRP A 68 -3.56 1.50 -10.86
N TYR A 69 -3.16 1.97 -9.68
CA TYR A 69 -3.80 3.12 -9.04
C TYR A 69 -3.65 4.43 -9.84
N LEU A 70 -2.49 4.65 -10.46
CA LEU A 70 -2.26 5.81 -11.32
C LEU A 70 -3.15 5.77 -12.58
N ASN A 71 -3.39 4.58 -13.14
CA ASN A 71 -4.18 4.41 -14.35
C ASN A 71 -5.70 4.27 -14.11
N ASN A 72 -6.16 4.16 -12.86
CA ASN A 72 -7.56 3.88 -12.52
C ASN A 72 -8.19 4.96 -11.64
N GLU A 73 -7.94 6.23 -11.96
CA GLU A 73 -8.44 7.39 -11.22
C GLU A 73 -9.96 7.41 -11.04
N THR A 74 -10.72 7.18 -12.11
CA THR A 74 -12.19 7.11 -12.05
C THR A 74 -12.70 6.02 -11.09
N TRP A 75 -11.90 4.97 -10.86
CA TRP A 75 -12.28 3.92 -9.92
C TRP A 75 -12.15 4.40 -8.48
N TRP A 76 -10.97 4.86 -8.05
CA TRP A 76 -10.77 5.24 -6.64
C TRP A 76 -11.45 6.57 -6.28
N ARG A 77 -11.67 7.48 -7.24
CA ARG A 77 -12.44 8.71 -6.98
C ARG A 77 -13.86 8.44 -6.51
N ARG A 78 -14.51 7.39 -7.06
CA ARG A 78 -15.85 6.95 -6.62
C ARG A 78 -15.86 6.28 -5.25
N VAL A 79 -14.71 5.83 -4.76
CA VAL A 79 -14.59 5.29 -3.39
C VAL A 79 -14.43 6.44 -2.39
N GLN A 80 -13.82 7.55 -2.82
CA GLN A 80 -13.57 8.73 -1.98
C GLN A 80 -14.73 9.75 -1.96
N ASP A 81 -15.75 9.60 -2.81
CA ASP A 81 -16.83 10.58 -2.98
C ASP A 81 -17.86 10.64 -1.83
N GLY A 82 -17.58 9.97 -0.70
CA GLY A 82 -18.32 10.14 0.55
C GLY A 82 -19.11 8.91 1.02
N SER A 83 -19.09 7.80 0.28
CA SER A 83 -19.64 6.52 0.77
C SER A 83 -18.77 5.83 1.83
N TYR A 84 -17.51 6.26 1.99
CA TYR A 84 -16.58 5.78 3.01
C TYR A 84 -16.08 6.97 3.85
N ALA A 85 -16.41 6.99 5.14
CA ALA A 85 -16.19 8.15 6.02
C ALA A 85 -14.71 8.48 6.30
N GLY A 86 -13.77 7.59 5.97
CA GLY A 86 -12.33 7.81 6.18
C GLY A 86 -11.92 7.96 7.66
N GLU A 87 -12.85 7.75 8.59
CA GLU A 87 -12.60 7.84 10.02
C GLU A 87 -11.68 6.70 10.47
N ARG A 88 -10.75 7.00 11.37
CA ARG A 88 -9.91 5.99 12.00
C ARG A 88 -10.77 5.14 12.92
N LEU A 89 -11.14 3.96 12.46
CA LEU A 89 -11.87 2.98 13.27
C LEU A 89 -10.98 2.47 14.42
N GLY A 90 -11.54 2.41 15.64
CA GLY A 90 -10.85 1.94 16.84
C GLY A 90 -10.22 3.01 17.74
N LEU A 91 -10.76 4.23 17.73
CA LEU A 91 -10.41 5.33 18.65
C LEU A 91 -11.37 5.49 19.84
N SER A 92 -12.40 4.65 19.97
CA SER A 92 -13.27 4.62 21.15
C SER A 92 -12.55 3.93 22.32
N ASP A 93 -12.62 4.56 23.50
CA ASP A 93 -12.15 4.00 24.79
C ASP A 93 -12.90 2.71 25.19
#